data_AF-X1U2N3-F1
#
_entry.id   AF-X1U2N3-F1
#
_cell.length_a   1.000
_cell.length_b   1.000
_cell.length_c   1.000
_cell.angle_alpha   90.00
_cell.angle_beta   90.00
_cell.angle_gamma   90.00
#
_symmetry.space_group_name_H-M   'P 1'
#
loop_
_entity.id
_entity.type
_entity.pdbx_description
1 polymer ?
#
loop_
_entity_poly.entity_id
_entity_poly.type
_entity_poly.pdbx_seq_one_letter_code
_entity_poly.pdbx_strand_id
1 'polypeptide(L)'
;MLTARREAILKSIVGQYIVRTTPVPSQSLVNDQELGVSAATIRNEMMHLEEAGFITRPHPSAGSVPLDKGYRCYVDSLSGIELPLAEQRLINHLFHQVERELEEWLSLATTITAQLTRNMAVVTVSKLVNCKLKHLELVTLQDSLALVVLVLYGAKVKQQLINFDQVMSQLELTAIANKLNTFY
;
A
#
# COMPACT_ATOMS: atom_id res chain seq x y z
N MET A 1 26.06 7.30 -10.56
CA MET A 1 25.73 7.62 -9.15
C MET A 1 25.75 9.13 -9.01
N LEU A 2 24.73 9.72 -8.36
CA LEU A 2 24.73 11.17 -8.10
C LEU A 2 25.76 11.50 -7.03
N THR A 3 26.37 12.68 -7.12
CA THR A 3 27.19 13.21 -6.02
C THR A 3 26.27 13.71 -4.91
N ALA A 4 26.74 13.74 -3.67
CA ALA A 4 25.97 14.25 -2.54
C ALA A 4 25.39 15.66 -2.80
N ARG A 5 26.15 16.51 -3.50
CA ARG A 5 25.71 17.84 -3.92
C ARG A 5 24.56 17.78 -4.92
N ARG A 6 24.69 16.99 -5.99
CA ARG A 6 23.62 16.85 -7.00
C ARG A 6 22.35 16.27 -6.39
N GLU A 7 22.50 15.34 -5.46
CA GLU A 7 21.39 14.79 -4.70
C GLU A 7 20.71 15.86 -3.83
N ALA A 8 21.47 16.70 -3.12
CA ALA A 8 20.93 17.82 -2.34
C ALA A 8 20.19 18.85 -3.23
N ILE A 9 20.78 19.22 -4.37
CA ILE A 9 20.14 20.13 -5.34
C ILE A 9 18.85 19.50 -5.88
N LEU A 10 18.88 18.22 -6.26
CA LEU A 10 17.69 17.52 -6.74
C LEU A 10 16.61 17.46 -5.66
N LYS A 11 16.96 17.20 -4.39
CA LYS A 11 16.04 17.23 -3.25
C LYS A 11 15.37 18.59 -3.09
N SER A 12 16.14 19.66 -3.13
CA SER A 12 15.62 21.03 -3.02
C SER A 12 14.71 21.38 -4.20
N ILE A 13 15.06 20.99 -5.43
CA ILE A 13 14.20 21.16 -6.62
C ILE A 13 12.87 20.41 -6.45
N VAL A 14 12.92 19.12 -6.12
CA VAL A 14 11.70 18.29 -5.97
C VAL A 14 10.82 18.83 -4.84
N GLY A 15 11.41 19.17 -3.69
CA GLY A 15 10.71 19.73 -2.55
C GLY A 15 10.00 21.05 -2.87
N GLN A 16 10.70 22.00 -3.52
CA GLN A 16 10.08 23.27 -3.93
C GLN A 16 8.97 23.06 -4.96
N TYR A 17 9.17 22.13 -5.90
CA TYR A 17 8.17 21.85 -6.94
C TYR A 17 6.90 21.20 -6.35
N ILE A 18 7.04 20.27 -5.38
CA ILE A 18 5.89 19.65 -4.68
C ILE A 18 5.02 20.70 -3.98
N VAL A 19 5.64 21.72 -3.39
CA VAL A 19 4.92 22.77 -2.65
C VAL A 19 4.26 23.79 -3.58
N ARG A 20 4.95 24.19 -4.65
CA ARG A 20 4.55 25.35 -5.47
C ARG A 20 3.94 24.99 -6.82
N THR A 21 4.15 23.76 -7.30
CA THR A 21 3.70 23.29 -8.63
C THR A 21 4.14 24.22 -9.78
N THR A 22 5.30 24.86 -9.63
CA THR A 22 5.87 25.78 -10.63
C THR A 22 7.34 25.43 -10.88
N PRO A 23 7.84 25.59 -12.13
CA PRO A 23 9.24 25.29 -12.45
C PRO A 23 10.21 26.03 -11.53
N VAL A 24 11.21 25.31 -10.99
CA VAL A 24 12.09 25.82 -9.93
C VAL A 24 13.31 26.51 -10.55
N PRO A 25 13.45 27.84 -10.43
CA PRO A 25 14.58 28.55 -11.00
C PRO A 25 15.86 28.33 -10.18
N SER A 26 17.02 28.27 -10.84
CA SER A 26 18.33 28.18 -10.15
C SER A 26 18.52 29.23 -9.05
N GLN A 27 17.96 30.42 -9.22
CA GLN A 27 18.02 31.51 -8.25
C GLN A 27 17.28 31.19 -6.93
N SER A 28 16.19 30.40 -6.95
CA SER A 28 15.47 30.05 -5.72
C SER A 28 16.22 29.04 -4.86
N LEU A 29 17.20 28.34 -5.44
CA LEU A 29 18.07 27.38 -4.75
C LEU A 29 19.27 28.06 -4.10
N VAL A 30 19.66 29.27 -4.52
CA VAL A 30 20.83 29.98 -3.98
C VAL A 30 20.66 30.33 -2.50
N ASN A 31 19.41 30.59 -2.08
CA ASN A 31 19.09 30.95 -0.71
C ASN A 31 18.99 29.73 0.23
N ASP A 32 19.13 28.53 -0.31
CA ASP A 32 19.12 27.30 0.46
C ASP A 32 20.48 27.14 1.16
N GLN A 33 20.49 27.39 2.47
CA GLN A 33 21.72 27.37 3.28
C GLN A 33 22.40 26.00 3.27
N GLU A 34 21.64 24.93 3.03
CA GLU A 34 22.16 23.56 2.96
C GLU A 34 22.99 23.31 1.69
N LEU A 35 22.77 24.09 0.63
CA LEU A 35 23.49 23.91 -0.64
C LEU A 35 24.86 24.59 -0.65
N GLY A 36 25.02 25.74 0.01
CA GLY A 36 26.32 26.40 0.22
C GLY A 36 27.12 26.71 -1.05
N VAL A 37 26.48 26.86 -2.22
CA VAL A 37 27.15 27.05 -3.52
C VAL A 37 26.61 28.24 -4.31
N SER A 38 27.42 28.74 -5.24
CA SER A 38 27.05 29.86 -6.11
C SER A 38 25.98 29.50 -7.14
N ALA A 39 25.26 30.52 -7.63
CA ALA A 39 24.26 30.36 -8.69
C ALA A 39 24.82 29.71 -9.97
N ALA A 40 26.07 30.02 -10.31
CA ALA A 40 26.74 29.41 -11.47
C ALA A 40 26.95 27.91 -11.28
N THR A 41 27.35 27.48 -10.08
CA THR A 41 27.50 26.06 -9.75
C THR A 41 26.17 25.34 -9.82
N ILE A 42 25.11 25.92 -9.25
CA ILE A 42 23.76 25.34 -9.28
C ILE A 42 23.29 25.13 -10.73
N ARG A 43 23.48 26.12 -11.61
CA ARG A 43 23.12 25.99 -13.03
C ARG A 43 23.87 24.84 -13.71
N ASN A 44 25.17 24.69 -13.45
CA ASN A 44 25.97 23.60 -14.00
C ASN A 44 25.48 22.23 -13.50
N GLU A 45 25.20 22.10 -12.20
CA GLU A 45 24.68 20.85 -11.64
C GLU A 45 23.27 20.52 -12.16
N MET A 46 22.43 21.53 -12.37
CA MET A 46 21.12 21.37 -13.01
C MET A 46 21.24 20.88 -14.46
N MET A 47 22.23 21.35 -15.23
CA MET A 47 22.47 20.80 -16.58
C MET A 47 22.79 19.30 -16.52
N HIS A 48 23.66 18.88 -15.59
CA HIS A 48 23.94 17.45 -15.41
C HIS A 48 22.74 16.63 -14.95
N LEU A 49 21.89 17.19 -14.08
CA LEU A 49 20.65 16.53 -13.65
C LEU A 49 19.65 16.37 -14.82
N GLU A 50 19.60 17.36 -15.73
CA GLU A 50 18.78 17.30 -16.94
C GLU A 50 19.32 16.26 -17.94
N GLU A 51 20.62 16.30 -18.24
CA GLU A 51 21.29 15.31 -19.10
C GLU A 51 21.10 13.88 -18.57
N ALA A 52 21.09 13.72 -17.24
CA ALA A 52 20.88 12.43 -16.59
C ALA A 52 19.38 12.05 -16.42
N GLY A 53 18.45 12.89 -16.90
CA GLY A 53 17.01 12.61 -16.93
C GLY A 53 16.29 12.69 -15.58
N PHE A 54 16.85 13.42 -14.60
CA PHE A 54 16.18 13.63 -13.31
C PHE A 54 15.22 14.82 -13.33
N ILE A 55 15.49 15.81 -14.17
CA ILE A 55 14.69 17.02 -14.35
C ILE A 55 14.58 17.35 -15.85
N THR A 56 13.67 18.25 -16.19
CA THR A 56 13.55 18.84 -17.53
C THR A 56 13.31 20.35 -17.40
N ARG A 57 13.58 21.10 -18.47
CA ARG A 57 13.25 22.51 -18.61
C ARG A 57 12.30 22.70 -19.79
N PRO A 58 11.05 23.15 -19.57
CA PRO A 58 10.10 23.40 -20.66
C PRO A 58 10.65 24.38 -21.71
N HIS A 59 11.40 25.39 -21.26
CA HIS A 59 12.14 26.34 -22.08
C HIS A 59 13.52 26.61 -21.43
N PRO A 60 14.54 27.07 -22.17
CA PRO A 60 15.88 27.31 -21.62
C PRO A 60 15.91 28.31 -20.44
N SER A 61 14.98 29.27 -20.42
CA SER A 61 14.78 30.23 -19.33
C SER A 61 13.83 29.75 -18.24
N ALA A 62 13.09 28.67 -18.49
CA ALA A 62 12.18 28.09 -17.50
C ALA A 62 13.00 27.39 -16.40
N GLY A 63 12.48 27.45 -15.17
CA GLY A 63 13.02 26.65 -14.08
C GLY A 63 12.94 25.15 -14.37
N SER A 64 13.47 24.35 -13.45
CA SER A 64 13.46 22.90 -13.57
C SER A 64 12.16 22.29 -13.07
N VAL A 65 11.70 21.28 -13.80
CA VAL A 65 10.56 20.43 -13.46
C VAL A 65 11.11 19.02 -13.22
N PRO A 66 10.82 18.38 -12.08
CA PRO A 66 11.23 16.99 -11.85
C PRO A 66 10.59 16.02 -12.85
N LEU A 67 11.37 15.03 -13.26
CA LEU A 67 10.87 13.85 -13.97
C LEU A 67 10.67 12.69 -12.99
N ASP A 68 10.03 11.62 -13.43
CA ASP A 68 9.76 10.42 -12.62
C ASP A 68 11.01 9.89 -11.90
N LYS A 69 12.15 9.92 -12.59
CA LYS A 69 13.45 9.52 -12.02
C LYS A 69 13.90 10.46 -10.90
N GLY A 70 13.64 11.76 -11.03
CA GLY A 70 13.86 12.76 -9.99
C GLY A 70 13.01 12.50 -8.75
N TYR A 71 11.70 12.27 -8.95
CA TYR A 71 10.80 11.90 -7.87
C TYR A 71 11.19 10.60 -7.18
N ARG A 72 11.59 9.57 -7.95
CA ARG A 72 12.06 8.30 -7.39
C ARG A 72 13.28 8.51 -6.49
N CYS A 73 14.29 9.22 -6.98
CA CYS A 73 15.49 9.53 -6.19
C CYS A 73 15.17 10.34 -4.93
N TYR A 74 14.23 11.27 -5.02
CA TYR A 74 13.75 12.03 -3.86
C TYR A 74 13.09 11.10 -2.83
N VAL A 75 12.15 10.26 -3.26
CA VAL A 75 11.46 9.30 -2.36
C VAL A 75 12.45 8.33 -1.71
N ASP A 76 13.40 7.78 -2.47
CA ASP A 76 14.39 6.82 -1.95
C ASP A 76 15.34 7.46 -0.92
N SER A 77 15.44 8.79 -0.94
CA SER A 77 16.27 9.56 -0.01
C SER A 77 15.54 10.01 1.26
N LEU A 78 14.21 9.82 1.32
CA LEU A 78 13.42 10.10 2.52
C LEU A 78 13.65 8.97 3.54
N SER A 79 14.23 9.30 4.70
CA SER A 79 14.49 8.35 5.77
C SER A 79 14.15 8.95 7.13
N GLY A 80 13.61 8.13 8.04
CA GLY A 80 13.33 8.56 9.42
C GLY A 80 12.17 9.55 9.54
N ILE A 81 11.25 9.57 8.58
CA ILE A 81 10.03 10.38 8.65
C ILE A 81 8.97 9.58 9.40
N GLU A 82 8.55 10.09 10.56
CA GLU A 82 7.48 9.52 11.36
C GLU A 82 6.31 10.50 11.46
N LEU A 83 5.11 9.97 11.66
CA LEU A 83 3.95 10.80 11.97
C LEU A 83 4.12 11.45 13.36
N PRO A 84 3.53 12.62 13.60
CA PRO A 84 3.46 13.20 14.94
C PRO A 84 2.90 12.20 15.96
N LEU A 85 3.45 12.17 17.17
CA LEU A 85 3.03 11.24 18.23
C LEU A 85 1.52 11.27 18.54
N ALA A 86 0.89 12.44 18.40
CA ALA A 86 -0.55 12.59 18.57
C ALA A 86 -1.34 11.81 17.52
N GLU A 87 -0.93 11.87 16.26
CA GLU A 87 -1.54 11.11 15.16
C GLU A 87 -1.31 9.61 15.35
N GLN A 88 -0.09 9.20 15.73
CA GLN A 88 0.20 7.79 16.03
C GLN A 88 -0.73 7.24 17.13
N ARG A 89 -0.93 8.00 18.21
CA ARG A 89 -1.83 7.62 19.32
C ARG A 89 -3.29 7.57 18.89
N LEU A 90 -3.74 8.53 18.10
CA LEU A 90 -5.11 8.56 17.56
C LEU A 90 -5.36 7.32 16.71
N ILE A 91 -4.45 7.01 15.77
CA ILE A 91 -4.55 5.84 14.90
C ILE A 91 -4.62 4.57 15.74
N ASN A 92 -3.71 4.40 16.71
CA ASN A 92 -3.74 3.23 17.60
C ASN A 92 -5.05 3.12 18.38
N HIS A 93 -5.57 4.24 18.90
CA HIS A 93 -6.84 4.26 19.61
C HIS A 93 -8.02 3.84 18.72
N LEU A 94 -8.08 4.34 17.49
CA LEU A 94 -9.12 3.98 16.52
C LEU A 94 -9.08 2.47 16.21
N PHE A 95 -7.89 1.89 15.99
CA PHE A 95 -7.76 0.46 15.75
C PHE A 95 -8.09 -0.42 16.97
N HIS A 96 -7.94 0.10 18.19
CA HIS A 96 -8.37 -0.62 19.40
C HIS A 96 -9.89 -0.68 19.58
N GLN A 97 -10.65 0.23 18.96
CA GLN A 97 -12.11 0.28 19.07
C GLN A 97 -12.82 -0.62 18.06
N VAL A 98 -12.17 -0.97 16.95
CA VAL A 98 -12.75 -1.84 15.93
C VAL A 98 -12.79 -3.29 16.45
N GLU A 99 -13.92 -3.96 16.26
CA GLU A 99 -14.08 -5.37 16.63
C GLU A 99 -13.10 -6.26 15.85
N ARG A 100 -13.02 -7.56 16.19
CA ARG A 100 -12.07 -8.50 15.54
C ARG A 100 -12.44 -8.87 14.09
N GLU A 101 -13.31 -8.10 13.45
CA GLU A 101 -13.68 -8.30 12.06
C GLU A 101 -12.67 -7.65 11.11
N LEU A 102 -12.10 -8.47 10.24
CA LEU A 102 -11.08 -8.07 9.28
C LEU A 102 -11.57 -6.96 8.33
N GLU A 103 -12.85 -6.99 7.95
CA GLU A 103 -13.43 -6.04 7.01
C GLU A 103 -13.46 -4.62 7.58
N GLU A 104 -13.86 -4.48 8.84
CA GLU A 104 -13.88 -3.19 9.54
C GLU A 104 -12.46 -2.61 9.70
N TRP A 105 -11.49 -3.48 10.03
CA TRP A 105 -10.08 -3.10 10.11
C TRP A 105 -9.55 -2.52 8.79
N LEU A 106 -9.87 -3.17 7.67
CA LEU A 106 -9.44 -2.73 6.34
C LEU A 106 -10.13 -1.44 5.93
N SER A 107 -11.43 -1.29 6.24
CA SER A 107 -12.19 -0.07 6.01
C SER A 107 -11.58 1.12 6.76
N LEU A 108 -11.26 0.93 8.05
CA LEU A 108 -10.62 1.96 8.87
C LEU A 108 -9.24 2.34 8.32
N ALA A 109 -8.39 1.35 8.02
CA ALA A 109 -7.06 1.58 7.46
C ALA A 109 -7.11 2.41 6.17
N THR A 110 -8.06 2.08 5.28
CA THR A 110 -8.26 2.80 4.01
C THR A 110 -8.70 4.24 4.26
N THR A 111 -9.65 4.43 5.18
CA THR A 111 -10.19 5.76 5.51
C THR A 111 -9.11 6.67 6.10
N ILE A 112 -8.36 6.17 7.09
CA ILE A 112 -7.26 6.92 7.72
C ILE A 112 -6.20 7.28 6.67
N THR A 113 -5.80 6.32 5.83
CA THR A 113 -4.78 6.56 4.79
C THR A 113 -5.23 7.63 3.79
N ALA A 114 -6.49 7.56 3.33
CA ALA A 114 -7.04 8.54 2.42
C ALA A 114 -7.08 9.96 3.04
N GLN A 115 -7.47 10.05 4.31
CA GLN A 115 -7.54 11.33 5.03
C GLN A 115 -6.15 11.94 5.25
N LEU A 116 -5.18 11.17 5.73
CA LEU A 116 -3.83 11.65 6.01
C LEU A 116 -3.09 12.08 4.74
N THR A 117 -3.23 11.29 3.67
CA THR A 117 -2.58 11.60 2.38
C THR A 117 -3.35 12.61 1.54
N ARG A 118 -4.59 12.93 1.92
CA ARG A 118 -5.55 13.72 1.12
C ARG A 118 -5.67 13.20 -0.30
N ASN A 119 -5.68 11.88 -0.44
CA ASN A 119 -5.67 11.20 -1.72
C ASN A 119 -6.51 9.92 -1.68
N MET A 120 -6.68 9.27 -2.82
CA MET A 120 -7.34 7.97 -2.90
C MET A 120 -6.50 6.89 -2.23
N ALA A 121 -7.11 6.12 -1.35
CA ALA A 121 -6.53 4.90 -0.80
C ALA A 121 -7.33 3.69 -1.28
N VAL A 122 -6.63 2.60 -1.58
CA VAL A 122 -7.22 1.32 -1.96
C VAL A 122 -6.57 0.25 -1.12
N VAL A 123 -7.39 -0.61 -0.51
CA VAL A 123 -6.93 -1.78 0.23
C VAL A 123 -7.39 -3.05 -0.48
N THR A 124 -6.55 -4.08 -0.44
CA THR A 124 -6.91 -5.41 -0.92
C THR A 124 -6.59 -6.44 0.14
N VAL A 125 -7.48 -7.40 0.32
CA VAL A 125 -7.17 -8.59 1.10
C VAL A 125 -6.19 -9.45 0.33
N SER A 126 -5.16 -9.96 1.01
CA SER A 126 -4.31 -10.98 0.42
C SER A 126 -5.17 -12.17 -0.01
N LYS A 127 -5.21 -12.45 -1.31
CA LYS A 127 -5.82 -13.69 -1.81
C LYS A 127 -4.97 -14.83 -1.28
N LEU A 128 -5.60 -15.75 -0.56
CA LEU A 128 -4.94 -16.98 -0.13
C LEU A 128 -4.57 -17.77 -1.39
N VAL A 129 -3.32 -17.66 -1.82
CA VAL A 129 -2.83 -18.25 -3.07
C VAL A 129 -2.88 -19.78 -3.03
N ASN A 130 -3.03 -20.39 -1.85
CA ASN A 130 -3.07 -21.84 -1.65
C ASN A 130 -4.04 -22.24 -0.51
N CYS A 131 -5.33 -21.93 -0.63
CA CYS A 131 -6.35 -22.54 0.24
C CYS A 131 -6.44 -24.04 -0.04
N LYS A 132 -5.72 -24.84 0.75
CA LYS A 132 -5.86 -26.30 0.75
C LYS A 132 -6.94 -26.72 1.73
N LEU A 133 -7.76 -27.70 1.33
CA LEU A 133 -8.68 -28.34 2.24
C LEU A 133 -7.87 -29.12 3.28
N LYS A 134 -8.15 -28.90 4.57
CA LYS A 134 -7.60 -29.75 5.63
C LYS A 134 -8.61 -30.81 6.04
N HIS A 135 -9.87 -30.42 6.17
CA HIS A 135 -10.94 -31.31 6.55
C HIS A 135 -12.30 -30.71 6.18
N LEU A 136 -13.21 -31.55 5.72
CA LEU A 136 -14.61 -31.24 5.45
C LEU A 136 -15.48 -32.22 6.23
N GLU A 137 -16.44 -31.68 6.97
CA GLU A 137 -17.43 -32.46 7.69
C GLU A 137 -18.83 -32.00 7.26
N LEU A 138 -19.73 -32.97 7.07
CA LEU A 138 -21.13 -32.75 6.73
C LEU A 138 -21.99 -33.35 7.85
N VAL A 139 -22.77 -32.51 8.51
CA VAL A 139 -23.63 -32.91 9.64
C VAL A 139 -25.08 -32.66 9.25
N THR A 140 -25.90 -33.72 9.18
CA THR A 140 -27.35 -33.55 8.97
C THR A 140 -27.97 -32.88 10.19
N LEU A 141 -28.83 -31.90 9.91
CA LEU A 141 -29.67 -31.22 10.90
C LEU A 141 -31.11 -31.69 10.77
N GLN A 142 -31.59 -31.85 9.54
CA GLN A 142 -32.93 -32.34 9.18
C GLN A 142 -32.84 -33.15 7.88
N ASP A 143 -33.97 -33.72 7.43
CA ASP A 143 -34.07 -34.59 6.25
C ASP A 143 -33.34 -34.04 5.01
N SER A 144 -33.47 -32.74 4.73
CA SER A 144 -32.86 -32.08 3.56
C SER A 144 -31.90 -30.95 3.93
N LEU A 145 -31.54 -30.77 5.20
CA LEU A 145 -30.68 -29.68 5.66
C LEU A 145 -29.43 -30.24 6.32
N ALA A 146 -28.25 -29.81 5.87
CA ALA A 146 -26.99 -30.13 6.52
C ALA A 146 -26.12 -28.89 6.78
N LEU A 147 -25.31 -28.97 7.83
CA LEU A 147 -24.23 -28.05 8.09
C LEU A 147 -22.95 -28.57 7.45
N VAL A 148 -22.32 -27.74 6.63
CA VAL A 148 -20.97 -27.95 6.11
C VAL A 148 -19.98 -27.24 7.00
N VAL A 149 -19.02 -27.99 7.53
CA VAL A 149 -17.88 -27.45 8.27
C VAL A 149 -16.63 -27.68 7.44
N LEU A 150 -16.06 -26.60 6.92
CA LEU A 150 -14.87 -26.59 6.08
C LEU A 150 -13.68 -26.05 6.87
N VAL A 151 -12.70 -26.91 7.13
CA VAL A 151 -11.43 -26.55 7.76
C VAL A 151 -10.37 -26.42 6.68
N LEU A 152 -9.77 -25.25 6.58
CA LEU A 152 -8.69 -24.94 5.64
C LEU A 152 -7.34 -24.92 6.36
N TYR A 153 -6.27 -25.21 5.62
CA TYR A 153 -4.91 -24.95 6.11
C TYR A 153 -4.75 -23.45 6.40
N GLY A 154 -4.21 -23.09 7.57
CA GLY A 154 -4.15 -21.70 8.06
C GLY A 154 -5.23 -21.32 9.08
N ALA A 155 -5.83 -22.31 9.76
CA ALA A 155 -6.76 -22.14 10.89
C ALA A 155 -8.06 -21.38 10.59
N LYS A 156 -8.50 -21.36 9.33
CA LYS A 156 -9.82 -20.84 8.95
C LYS A 156 -10.84 -21.97 8.92
N VAL A 157 -11.91 -21.81 9.68
CA VAL A 157 -13.12 -22.65 9.63
C VAL A 157 -14.21 -21.85 8.93
N LYS A 158 -14.86 -22.45 7.93
CA LYS A 158 -16.10 -21.91 7.33
C LYS A 158 -17.25 -22.84 7.64
N GLN A 159 -18.39 -22.25 7.99
CA GLN A 159 -19.62 -22.97 8.30
C GLN A 159 -20.73 -22.46 7.38
N GLN A 160 -21.46 -23.37 6.76
CA GLN A 160 -22.57 -23.01 5.88
C GLN A 160 -23.67 -24.06 5.93
N LEU A 161 -24.92 -23.60 5.99
CA LEU A 161 -26.10 -24.45 5.82
C LEU A 161 -26.37 -24.69 4.34
N ILE A 162 -26.61 -25.95 3.99
CA ILE A 162 -26.97 -26.37 2.64
C ILE A 162 -28.28 -27.14 2.69
N ASN A 163 -29.20 -26.75 1.81
CA ASN A 163 -30.42 -27.49 1.52
C ASN A 163 -30.17 -28.42 0.33
N PHE A 164 -30.60 -29.68 0.47
CA PHE A 164 -30.59 -30.69 -0.58
C PHE A 164 -32.00 -30.85 -1.14
N ASP A 165 -32.09 -31.16 -2.43
CA ASP A 165 -33.38 -31.40 -3.10
C ASP A 165 -34.02 -32.74 -2.72
N GLN A 166 -33.27 -33.59 -2.02
CA GLN A 166 -33.68 -34.92 -1.58
C GLN A 166 -33.27 -35.14 -0.12
N VAL A 167 -33.91 -36.12 0.52
CA VAL A 167 -33.55 -36.54 1.88
C VAL A 167 -32.16 -37.16 1.86
N MET A 168 -31.26 -36.68 2.71
CA MET A 168 -29.87 -37.13 2.80
C MET A 168 -29.59 -37.71 4.19
N SER A 169 -29.20 -38.99 4.25
CA SER A 169 -28.82 -39.61 5.51
C SER A 169 -27.42 -39.17 5.97
N GLN A 170 -27.15 -39.23 7.28
CA GLN A 170 -25.80 -38.93 7.82
C GLN A 170 -24.75 -39.86 7.22
N LEU A 171 -25.09 -41.10 6.91
CA LEU A 171 -24.18 -42.08 6.31
C LEU A 171 -23.74 -41.64 4.90
N GLU A 172 -24.68 -41.19 4.07
CA GLU A 172 -24.38 -40.68 2.73
C GLU A 172 -23.53 -39.41 2.77
N LEU A 173 -23.89 -38.47 3.65
CA LEU A 173 -23.13 -37.25 3.84
C LEU A 173 -21.71 -37.53 4.35
N THR A 174 -21.55 -38.49 5.26
CA THR A 174 -20.22 -38.92 5.74
C THR A 174 -19.39 -39.56 4.63
N ALA A 175 -20.02 -40.38 3.78
CA ALA A 175 -19.35 -40.99 2.63
C ALA A 175 -18.88 -39.92 1.61
N ILE A 176 -19.70 -38.91 1.35
CA ILE A 176 -19.35 -37.78 0.48
C ILE A 176 -18.21 -36.97 1.10
N ALA A 177 -18.29 -36.64 2.39
CA ALA A 177 -17.26 -35.89 3.11
C ALA A 177 -15.91 -36.61 3.06
N ASN A 178 -15.90 -37.90 3.34
CA ASN A 178 -14.69 -38.73 3.27
C ASN A 178 -14.09 -38.76 1.87
N LYS A 179 -14.93 -38.86 0.83
CA LYS A 179 -14.47 -38.81 -0.56
C LYS A 179 -13.84 -37.45 -0.87
N LEU A 180 -14.47 -36.34 -0.49
CA LEU A 180 -13.91 -35.00 -0.72
C LEU A 180 -12.59 -34.78 0.03
N ASN A 181 -12.49 -35.28 1.27
CA ASN A 181 -11.27 -35.22 2.09
C ASN A 181 -10.10 -36.03 1.53
N THR A 182 -10.34 -37.07 0.72
CA THR A 182 -9.26 -37.84 0.10
C THR A 182 -8.79 -37.23 -1.21
N PHE A 183 -9.67 -36.51 -1.92
CA PHE A 183 -9.35 -35.88 -3.20
C PHE A 183 -8.69 -34.51 -3.07
N TYR A 184 -8.95 -33.76 -2.00
CA TYR A 184 -8.50 -32.36 -1.79
C TYR A 184 -7.74 -32.18 -0.48
#